data_AF-A0A7C8CVE6-F1
#
_entry.id   AF-A0A7C8CVE6-F1
#
_cell.length_a   1.000
_cell.length_b   1.000
_cell.length_c   1.000
_cell.angle_alpha   90.00
_cell.angle_beta   90.00
_cell.angle_gamma   90.00
#
_symmetry.space_group_name_H-M   'P 1'
#
loop_
_entity.id
_entity.type
_entity.pdbx_description
1 polymer ?
#
loop_
_entity_poly.entity_id
_entity_poly.type
_entity_poly.pdbx_seq_one_letter_code
_entity_poly.pdbx_strand_id
1 'polypeptide(L)'
;MSRISHLLPVLALTCASCTTWQPTQEFEGWTLYVQSGETLEVDEFYSAVQPAFDAVERQLGPFDERVSVHAWNGGVDMSGGTRGVIHGDPDNFAVEIEGIGPARVRAFHSRSGGGLFGVSGVFVGTADTGTAVHELVHAHFAERKERLPLWFEEGFAMIMGDGAMRAGRWQHDGLACWPWRKLREEPLTDEDIAHLLRVTATANHSVKDNVLVHFLGWAIVFDLYREVGSLDWKLLLGRFREATDPLAEARRRLTRTLLEETPLDWLARLQNDDPAVRLAAARGTWKLHSSPALTMLTRALRHEEDPEVRAALAVNALATAGQRQLRRRQEGWMWRTVNPVLRDTVLESDEETKALRTLYRAYRYGSRRYDTQAALDRLNRFWEE
;
A
#
# COMPACT_ATOMS: atom_id res chain seq x y z
N MET A 1 -22.75 -57.52 28.01
CA MET A 1 -22.44 -56.75 26.77
C MET A 1 -23.46 -55.63 26.71
N SER A 2 -23.20 -54.34 26.87
CA SER A 2 -22.01 -53.51 26.89
C SER A 2 -22.20 -52.47 28.01
N ARG A 3 -21.14 -52.13 28.76
CA ARG A 3 -21.12 -50.97 29.66
C ARG A 3 -20.35 -49.87 28.93
N ILE A 4 -20.85 -48.64 28.95
CA ILE A 4 -20.26 -47.50 29.67
C ILE A 4 -21.22 -46.31 29.58
N SER A 5 -21.35 -45.68 30.74
CA SER A 5 -22.14 -44.51 31.12
C SER A 5 -21.54 -43.20 30.56
N HIS A 6 -22.37 -42.20 30.28
CA HIS A 6 -22.38 -40.86 30.93
C HIS A 6 -22.98 -39.74 30.04
N LEU A 7 -23.98 -39.04 30.61
CA LEU A 7 -24.25 -37.59 30.57
C LEU A 7 -24.65 -36.90 29.25
N LEU A 8 -25.94 -36.52 29.15
CA LEU A 8 -26.42 -35.24 28.57
C LEU A 8 -26.07 -34.09 29.56
N PRO A 9 -26.24 -32.79 29.22
CA PRO A 9 -25.93 -32.01 28.01
C PRO A 9 -25.18 -30.69 28.36
N VAL A 10 -24.31 -30.14 27.50
CA VAL A 10 -24.01 -28.69 27.52
C VAL A 10 -23.76 -28.22 26.08
N LEU A 11 -24.77 -27.55 25.51
CA LEU A 11 -24.56 -26.47 24.54
C LEU A 11 -23.67 -25.43 25.26
N ALA A 12 -22.38 -25.42 24.97
CA ALA A 12 -21.45 -24.42 25.47
C ALA A 12 -21.12 -23.46 24.31
N LEU A 13 -21.83 -22.34 24.32
CA LEU A 13 -21.38 -21.03 23.84
C LEU A 13 -20.74 -21.00 22.44
N THR A 14 -21.60 -20.81 21.45
CA THR A 14 -21.32 -19.91 20.33
C THR A 14 -21.01 -18.51 20.88
N CYS A 15 -19.77 -18.26 21.31
CA CYS A 15 -19.25 -16.90 21.37
C CYS A 15 -18.85 -16.50 19.96
N ALA A 16 -19.84 -16.22 19.11
CA ALA A 16 -19.63 -15.17 18.13
C ALA A 16 -19.41 -13.91 18.98
N SER A 17 -18.17 -13.46 19.12
CA SER A 17 -17.93 -12.15 19.72
C SER A 17 -18.68 -11.16 18.84
N CYS A 18 -19.83 -10.70 19.31
CA CYS A 18 -20.45 -9.51 18.76
C CYS A 18 -19.49 -8.39 19.11
N THR A 19 -18.54 -8.13 18.22
CA THR A 19 -17.57 -7.05 18.38
C THR A 19 -18.38 -5.77 18.49
N THR A 20 -18.44 -5.21 19.70
CA THR A 20 -19.14 -3.95 19.96
C THR A 20 -18.15 -2.83 19.66
N TRP A 21 -18.34 -2.21 18.51
CA TRP A 21 -17.61 -1.01 18.10
C TRP A 21 -18.17 0.18 18.87
N GLN A 22 -17.31 0.89 19.59
CA GLN A 22 -17.69 2.08 20.36
C GLN A 22 -17.10 3.32 19.69
N PRO A 23 -17.89 4.38 19.48
CA PRO A 23 -17.35 5.64 18.99
C PRO A 23 -16.38 6.19 20.03
N THR A 24 -15.15 6.47 19.61
CA THR A 24 -14.09 7.00 20.48
C THR A 24 -13.93 8.49 20.27
N GLN A 25 -13.90 8.94 19.01
CA GLN A 25 -13.75 10.35 18.67
C GLN A 25 -14.44 10.68 17.35
N GLU A 26 -15.09 11.85 17.29
CA GLU A 26 -15.68 12.40 16.08
C GLU A 26 -14.77 13.50 15.51
N PHE A 27 -14.50 13.42 14.21
CA PHE A 27 -13.78 14.43 13.45
C PHE A 27 -14.71 15.08 12.42
N GLU A 28 -14.21 16.05 11.67
CA GLU A 28 -14.95 16.59 10.53
C GLU A 28 -15.01 15.51 9.43
N GLY A 29 -16.21 15.14 8.98
CA GLY A 29 -16.42 14.16 7.91
C GLY A 29 -16.34 12.68 8.31
N TRP A 30 -15.69 12.31 9.41
CA TRP A 30 -15.53 10.89 9.81
C TRP A 30 -15.53 10.67 11.33
N THR A 31 -15.79 9.43 11.75
CA THR A 31 -15.80 9.02 13.17
C THR A 31 -14.93 7.80 13.38
N LEU A 32 -14.08 7.85 14.40
CA LEU A 32 -13.25 6.74 14.84
C LEU A 32 -14.02 5.85 15.83
N TYR A 33 -14.06 4.56 15.53
CA TYR A 33 -14.62 3.51 16.35
C TYR A 33 -13.52 2.55 16.77
N VAL A 34 -13.51 2.14 18.04
CA VAL A 34 -12.57 1.15 18.58
C VAL A 34 -13.33 -0.06 19.09
N GLN A 35 -12.71 -1.24 18.99
CA GLN A 35 -13.25 -2.47 19.55
C GLN A 35 -13.28 -2.40 21.09
N SER A 36 -14.43 -2.73 21.68
CA SER A 36 -14.62 -2.70 23.14
C SER A 36 -13.52 -3.49 23.87
N GLY A 37 -12.81 -2.82 24.78
CA GLY A 37 -11.74 -3.40 25.59
C GLY A 37 -10.32 -3.19 25.03
N GLU A 38 -10.18 -2.60 23.85
CA GLU A 38 -8.88 -2.21 23.28
C GLU A 38 -8.52 -0.76 23.63
N THR A 39 -7.24 -0.49 23.89
CA THR A 39 -6.68 0.86 24.00
C THR A 39 -5.97 1.22 22.70
N LEU A 40 -6.27 2.40 22.18
CA LEU A 40 -5.78 2.88 20.89
C LEU A 40 -5.23 4.30 21.02
N GLU A 41 -4.07 4.55 20.41
CA GLU A 41 -3.46 5.88 20.32
C GLU A 41 -4.20 6.70 19.25
N VAL A 42 -5.20 7.47 19.67
CA VAL A 42 -6.09 8.20 18.75
C VAL A 42 -5.34 9.19 17.86
N ASP A 43 -4.31 9.85 18.39
CA ASP A 43 -3.49 10.81 17.65
C ASP A 43 -2.73 10.16 16.49
N GLU A 44 -2.34 8.89 16.62
CA GLU A 44 -1.67 8.12 15.57
C GLU A 44 -2.63 7.89 14.39
N PHE A 45 -3.85 7.44 14.69
CA PHE A 45 -4.89 7.22 13.68
C PHE A 45 -5.37 8.53 13.05
N TYR A 46 -5.49 9.61 13.82
CA TYR A 46 -5.80 10.92 13.26
C TYR A 46 -4.73 11.37 12.27
N SER A 47 -3.45 11.23 12.63
CA SER A 47 -2.30 11.60 11.79
C SER A 47 -2.22 10.78 10.49
N ALA A 48 -2.77 9.56 10.48
CA ALA A 48 -2.84 8.72 9.29
C ALA A 48 -4.09 8.97 8.45
N VAL A 49 -5.27 9.01 9.08
CA VAL A 49 -6.58 9.03 8.43
C VAL A 49 -6.97 10.41 7.94
N GLN A 50 -6.67 11.49 8.68
CA GLN A 50 -7.07 12.83 8.24
C GLN A 50 -6.39 13.23 6.92
N PRO A 51 -5.07 13.06 6.73
CA PRO A 51 -4.43 13.34 5.44
C PRO A 51 -4.95 12.43 4.30
N ALA A 52 -5.37 11.20 4.64
CA ALA A 52 -5.95 10.28 3.68
C ALA A 52 -7.33 10.74 3.22
N PHE A 53 -8.18 11.14 4.17
CA PHE A 53 -9.51 11.71 3.92
C PHE A 53 -9.42 12.94 3.02
N ASP A 54 -8.56 13.91 3.38
CA ASP A 54 -8.33 15.12 2.60
C ASP A 54 -7.83 14.83 1.18
N ALA A 55 -7.02 13.77 1.00
CA ALA A 55 -6.51 13.39 -0.32
C ALA A 55 -7.59 12.76 -1.20
N VAL A 56 -8.44 11.92 -0.63
CA VAL A 56 -9.59 11.34 -1.34
C VAL A 56 -10.59 12.42 -1.70
N GLU A 57 -10.94 13.32 -0.79
CA GLU A 57 -11.90 14.40 -1.08
C GLU A 57 -11.39 15.37 -2.14
N ARG A 58 -10.10 15.70 -2.11
CA ARG A 58 -9.47 16.55 -3.13
C ARG A 58 -9.56 15.93 -4.53
N GLN A 59 -9.51 14.60 -4.64
CA GLN A 59 -9.51 13.90 -5.92
C GLN A 59 -10.92 13.54 -6.41
N LEU A 60 -11.78 13.06 -5.52
CA LEU A 60 -13.07 12.47 -5.87
C LEU A 60 -14.27 13.36 -5.53
N GLY A 61 -14.05 14.45 -4.79
CA GLY A 61 -15.08 15.29 -4.20
C GLY A 61 -15.37 14.92 -2.75
N PRO A 62 -16.13 15.76 -2.02
CA PRO A 62 -16.43 15.51 -0.61
C PRO A 62 -17.26 14.24 -0.42
N PHE A 63 -17.15 13.62 0.74
CA PHE A 63 -18.11 12.60 1.16
C PHE A 63 -19.47 13.24 1.45
N ASP A 64 -20.56 12.57 1.04
CA ASP A 64 -21.93 13.03 1.28
C ASP A 64 -22.40 12.65 2.70
N GLU A 65 -21.90 11.53 3.21
CA GLU A 65 -22.18 10.97 4.53
C GLU A 65 -20.90 10.87 5.36
N ARG A 66 -21.08 10.77 6.68
CA ARG A 66 -19.98 10.62 7.62
C ARG A 66 -19.37 9.22 7.49
N VAL A 67 -18.06 9.15 7.30
CA VAL A 67 -17.35 7.86 7.17
C VAL A 67 -17.07 7.26 8.54
N SER A 68 -17.46 5.99 8.74
CA SER A 68 -17.10 5.21 9.91
C SER A 68 -15.74 4.54 9.71
N VAL A 69 -14.77 4.85 10.57
CA VAL A 69 -13.44 4.25 10.58
C VAL A 69 -13.30 3.38 11.84
N HIS A 70 -13.15 2.08 11.63
CA HIS A 70 -13.08 1.05 12.66
C HIS A 70 -11.62 0.61 12.85
N ALA A 71 -11.03 0.98 13.98
CA ALA A 71 -9.63 0.69 14.28
C ALA A 71 -9.49 -0.44 15.31
N TRP A 72 -8.57 -1.37 15.07
CA TRP A 72 -8.19 -2.43 16.00
C TRP A 72 -6.68 -2.67 15.98
N ASN A 73 -6.16 -3.29 17.04
CA ASN A 73 -4.75 -3.73 17.08
C ASN A 73 -4.65 -5.19 16.62
N GLY A 74 -4.39 -5.46 15.32
CA GLY A 74 -4.30 -6.85 14.87
C GLY A 74 -4.19 -7.11 13.36
N GLY A 75 -4.59 -8.32 12.95
CA GLY A 75 -4.62 -8.78 11.55
C GLY A 75 -5.94 -9.48 11.21
N VAL A 76 -6.20 -9.71 9.93
CA VAL A 76 -7.37 -10.48 9.46
C VAL A 76 -6.91 -11.83 8.93
N ASP A 77 -7.42 -12.92 9.50
CA ASP A 77 -7.26 -14.27 8.93
C ASP A 77 -8.23 -14.45 7.77
N MET A 78 -7.70 -14.86 6.62
CA MET A 78 -8.43 -15.10 5.37
C MET A 78 -8.69 -16.60 5.12
N SER A 79 -8.41 -17.49 6.09
CA SER A 79 -8.49 -18.96 5.96
C SER A 79 -9.84 -19.51 5.47
N GLY A 80 -10.91 -18.70 5.50
CA GLY A 80 -12.26 -19.06 5.05
C GLY A 80 -12.74 -18.50 3.70
N GLY A 81 -11.89 -17.86 2.89
CA GLY A 81 -12.34 -17.19 1.66
C GLY A 81 -12.85 -15.75 1.91
N THR A 82 -13.98 -15.35 1.32
CA THR A 82 -14.58 -14.00 1.45
C THR A 82 -15.08 -13.64 2.86
N ARG A 83 -14.93 -14.54 3.83
CA ARG A 83 -15.24 -14.32 5.24
C ARG A 83 -13.98 -14.49 6.10
N GLY A 84 -13.24 -13.40 6.28
CA GLY A 84 -12.11 -13.33 7.21
C GLY A 84 -12.50 -13.09 8.68
N VAL A 85 -11.64 -13.49 9.60
CA VAL A 85 -11.81 -13.29 11.05
C VAL A 85 -10.77 -12.27 11.54
N ILE A 86 -11.19 -11.24 12.28
CA ILE A 86 -10.26 -10.29 12.92
C ILE A 86 -9.61 -10.98 14.13
N HIS A 87 -8.28 -10.92 14.20
CA HIS A 87 -7.49 -11.41 15.32
C HIS A 87 -6.67 -10.26 15.93
N GLY A 88 -6.64 -10.17 17.25
CA GLY A 88 -5.93 -9.12 18.01
C GLY A 88 -4.43 -9.32 18.19
N ASP A 89 -3.77 -10.12 17.34
CA ASP A 89 -2.30 -10.30 17.39
C ASP A 89 -1.66 -9.78 16.09
N PRO A 90 -0.85 -8.71 16.14
CA PRO A 90 -0.23 -8.12 14.96
C PRO A 90 0.90 -8.94 14.34
N ASP A 91 1.46 -9.95 15.02
CA ASP A 91 2.73 -10.58 14.59
C ASP A 91 2.55 -11.93 13.84
N ASN A 92 1.33 -12.47 13.71
CA ASN A 92 1.12 -13.87 13.30
C ASN A 92 0.19 -14.16 12.10
N PHE A 93 -0.17 -13.17 11.26
CA PHE A 93 -1.15 -13.38 10.17
C PHE A 93 -0.66 -13.00 8.77
N ALA A 94 0.52 -13.47 8.39
CA ALA A 94 0.92 -13.52 6.99
C ALA A 94 0.42 -14.84 6.36
N VAL A 95 -0.37 -14.74 5.30
CA VAL A 95 -0.77 -15.90 4.48
C VAL A 95 0.24 -16.05 3.36
N GLU A 96 0.87 -17.21 3.26
CA GLU A 96 1.71 -17.55 2.10
C GLU A 96 0.84 -17.78 0.87
N ILE A 97 1.04 -16.97 -0.17
CA ILE A 97 0.34 -17.09 -1.44
C ILE A 97 1.30 -17.63 -2.49
N GLU A 98 0.96 -18.77 -3.10
CA GLU A 98 1.81 -19.43 -4.09
C GLU A 98 2.14 -18.51 -5.30
N GLY A 99 3.45 -18.31 -5.53
CA GLY A 99 4.02 -17.41 -6.56
C GLY A 99 4.20 -15.95 -6.10
N ILE A 100 3.38 -15.51 -5.16
CA ILE A 100 3.42 -14.11 -4.68
C ILE A 100 4.33 -13.98 -3.45
N GLY A 101 4.20 -14.88 -2.48
CA GLY A 101 4.87 -14.85 -1.18
C GLY A 101 3.91 -14.46 -0.05
N PRO A 102 4.43 -14.04 1.12
CA PRO A 102 3.60 -13.70 2.26
C PRO A 102 2.80 -12.41 2.01
N ALA A 103 1.50 -12.45 2.31
CA ALA A 103 0.61 -11.30 2.26
C ALA A 103 -0.14 -11.13 3.58
N ARG A 104 -0.39 -9.87 3.97
CA ARG A 104 -1.15 -9.51 5.17
C ARG A 104 -2.24 -8.50 4.79
N VAL A 105 -3.46 -8.75 5.26
CA VAL A 105 -4.54 -7.78 5.18
C VAL A 105 -4.38 -6.80 6.34
N ARG A 106 -4.05 -5.55 6.02
CA ARG A 106 -3.85 -4.45 7.00
C ARG A 106 -5.11 -3.60 7.18
N ALA A 107 -5.98 -3.58 6.18
CA ALA A 107 -7.25 -2.88 6.21
C ALA A 107 -8.23 -3.53 5.21
N PHE A 108 -9.51 -3.16 5.31
CA PHE A 108 -10.54 -3.50 4.33
C PHE A 108 -11.74 -2.56 4.46
N HIS A 109 -12.53 -2.43 3.40
CA HIS A 109 -13.79 -1.71 3.41
C HIS A 109 -14.99 -2.68 3.35
N SER A 110 -15.97 -2.47 4.23
CA SER A 110 -17.20 -3.27 4.31
C SER A 110 -18.39 -2.46 3.80
N ARG A 111 -19.04 -2.94 2.72
CA ARG A 111 -20.29 -2.36 2.21
C ARG A 111 -21.49 -2.80 3.07
N SER A 112 -22.43 -1.87 3.34
CA SER A 112 -23.64 -2.14 4.13
C SER A 112 -24.47 -3.29 3.52
N GLY A 113 -24.86 -4.27 4.34
CA GLY A 113 -25.79 -5.34 3.95
C GLY A 113 -25.17 -6.64 3.42
N GLY A 114 -23.84 -6.81 3.49
CA GLY A 114 -23.20 -8.08 3.09
C GLY A 114 -21.84 -8.38 3.71
N GLY A 115 -21.25 -7.46 4.49
CA GLY A 115 -19.94 -7.63 5.09
C GLY A 115 -19.92 -8.47 6.38
N LEU A 116 -18.72 -8.97 6.69
CA LEU A 116 -18.36 -9.83 7.83
C LEU A 116 -18.90 -9.40 9.20
N PHE A 117 -19.14 -8.10 9.41
CA PHE A 117 -19.40 -7.52 10.74
C PHE A 117 -20.82 -6.98 10.91
N GLY A 118 -21.64 -6.99 9.86
CA GLY A 118 -22.95 -6.31 9.87
C GLY A 118 -22.88 -4.77 9.98
N VAL A 119 -21.67 -4.21 10.07
CA VAL A 119 -21.37 -2.77 10.11
C VAL A 119 -20.63 -2.39 8.83
N SER A 120 -21.02 -1.26 8.23
CA SER A 120 -20.35 -0.67 7.08
C SER A 120 -19.32 0.35 7.52
N GLY A 121 -18.20 0.42 6.81
CA GLY A 121 -17.14 1.37 7.11
C GLY A 121 -15.78 0.88 6.64
N VAL A 122 -14.78 1.72 6.91
CA VAL A 122 -13.36 1.44 6.68
C VAL A 122 -12.80 0.78 7.93
N PHE A 123 -12.15 -0.35 7.78
CA PHE A 123 -11.56 -1.12 8.87
C PHE A 123 -10.04 -1.05 8.73
N VAL A 124 -9.34 -0.47 9.71
CA VAL A 124 -7.89 -0.25 9.69
C VAL A 124 -7.20 -0.92 10.89
N GLY A 125 -6.28 -1.85 10.62
CA GLY A 125 -5.49 -2.56 11.64
C GLY A 125 -4.14 -1.92 11.97
N THR A 126 -3.73 -0.90 11.20
CA THR A 126 -2.47 -0.15 11.38
C THR A 126 -2.65 1.29 10.91
N ALA A 127 -2.14 2.27 11.64
CA ALA A 127 -2.20 3.69 11.27
C ALA A 127 -1.26 4.02 10.09
N ASP A 128 -1.66 3.63 8.88
CA ASP A 128 -0.93 3.89 7.63
C ASP A 128 -1.79 4.71 6.66
N THR A 129 -1.27 5.86 6.22
CA THR A 129 -2.01 6.80 5.36
C THR A 129 -2.33 6.20 4.00
N GLY A 130 -1.39 5.49 3.35
CA GLY A 130 -1.60 4.93 2.01
C GLY A 130 -2.70 3.86 1.99
N THR A 131 -2.67 2.98 2.98
CA THR A 131 -3.72 1.99 3.25
C THR A 131 -5.06 2.66 3.55
N ALA A 132 -5.08 3.71 4.38
CA ALA A 132 -6.31 4.45 4.65
C ALA A 132 -6.87 5.12 3.38
N VAL A 133 -6.03 5.71 2.53
CA VAL A 133 -6.44 6.27 1.23
C VAL A 133 -7.09 5.21 0.36
N HIS A 134 -6.47 4.04 0.26
CA HIS A 134 -6.98 2.91 -0.52
C HIS A 134 -8.41 2.54 -0.09
N GLU A 135 -8.64 2.34 1.21
CA GLU A 135 -9.97 1.99 1.72
C GLU A 135 -11.00 3.11 1.61
N LEU A 136 -10.56 4.37 1.77
CA LEU A 136 -11.44 5.53 1.62
C LEU A 136 -11.91 5.72 0.16
N VAL A 137 -11.09 5.33 -0.83
CA VAL A 137 -11.54 5.27 -2.23
C VAL A 137 -12.72 4.30 -2.39
N HIS A 138 -12.63 3.10 -1.79
CA HIS A 138 -13.74 2.14 -1.81
C HIS A 138 -14.99 2.68 -1.10
N ALA A 139 -14.82 3.32 0.05
CA ALA A 139 -15.91 3.96 0.78
C ALA A 139 -16.61 5.02 -0.08
N HIS A 140 -15.83 5.87 -0.76
CA HIS A 140 -16.35 6.95 -1.59
C HIS A 140 -17.17 6.42 -2.79
N PHE A 141 -16.69 5.38 -3.46
CA PHE A 141 -17.44 4.74 -4.55
C PHE A 141 -18.68 3.98 -4.05
N ALA A 142 -18.60 3.37 -2.87
CA ALA A 142 -19.73 2.66 -2.27
C ALA A 142 -20.87 3.61 -1.87
N GLU A 143 -20.56 4.77 -1.27
CA GLU A 143 -21.53 5.82 -0.92
C GLU A 143 -22.34 6.25 -2.15
N ARG A 144 -21.65 6.50 -3.27
CA ARG A 144 -22.27 6.91 -4.54
C ARG A 144 -22.94 5.78 -5.30
N LYS A 145 -22.91 4.55 -4.75
CA LYS A 145 -23.47 3.33 -5.36
C LYS A 145 -22.91 3.06 -6.75
N GLU A 146 -21.66 3.48 -6.99
CA GLU A 146 -20.99 3.25 -8.25
C GLU A 146 -20.73 1.75 -8.41
N ARG A 147 -21.04 1.22 -9.60
CA ARG A 147 -20.81 -0.19 -9.96
C ARG A 147 -19.62 -0.27 -10.90
N LEU A 148 -18.43 -0.20 -10.31
CA LEU A 148 -17.18 -0.29 -11.04
C LEU A 148 -16.76 -1.76 -11.18
N PRO A 149 -16.07 -2.14 -12.27
CA PRO A 149 -15.37 -3.42 -12.32
C PRO A 149 -14.36 -3.50 -11.18
N LEU A 150 -14.23 -4.67 -10.53
CA LEU A 150 -13.34 -4.82 -9.37
C LEU A 150 -11.91 -4.41 -9.70
N TRP A 151 -11.35 -4.90 -10.81
CA TRP A 151 -10.00 -4.52 -11.27
C TRP A 151 -9.82 -3.00 -11.39
N PHE A 152 -10.86 -2.25 -11.78
CA PHE A 152 -10.74 -0.80 -11.94
C PHE A 152 -10.77 -0.10 -10.58
N GLU A 153 -11.67 -0.52 -9.70
CA GLU A 153 -11.79 0.02 -8.34
C GLU A 153 -10.50 -0.21 -7.55
N GLU A 154 -9.99 -1.45 -7.54
CA GLU A 154 -8.73 -1.80 -6.89
C GLU A 154 -7.55 -1.07 -7.53
N GLY A 155 -7.49 -1.01 -8.85
CA GLY A 155 -6.42 -0.31 -9.56
C GLY A 155 -6.36 1.18 -9.26
N PHE A 156 -7.52 1.84 -9.17
CA PHE A 156 -7.61 3.25 -8.82
C PHE A 156 -7.22 3.48 -7.35
N ALA A 157 -7.73 2.63 -6.44
CA ALA A 157 -7.38 2.67 -5.03
C ALA A 157 -5.88 2.46 -4.79
N MET A 158 -5.23 1.55 -5.55
CA MET A 158 -3.78 1.35 -5.51
C MET A 158 -3.00 2.58 -5.99
N ILE A 159 -3.44 3.26 -7.06
CA ILE A 159 -2.75 4.48 -7.52
C ILE A 159 -2.85 5.60 -6.49
N MET A 160 -4.02 5.76 -5.87
CA MET A 160 -4.23 6.78 -4.85
C MET A 160 -3.48 6.47 -3.55
N GLY A 161 -3.46 5.19 -3.16
CA GLY A 161 -2.79 4.68 -1.96
C GLY A 161 -1.27 4.55 -2.09
N ASP A 162 -0.72 4.67 -3.31
CA ASP A 162 0.72 4.77 -3.54
C ASP A 162 1.18 6.24 -3.51
N GLY A 163 2.07 6.58 -2.58
CA GLY A 163 2.45 7.96 -2.33
C GLY A 163 3.32 8.15 -1.10
N ALA A 164 3.47 9.38 -0.63
CA ALA A 164 4.20 9.68 0.59
C ALA A 164 3.53 10.81 1.40
N MET A 165 3.70 10.72 2.72
CA MET A 165 3.31 11.78 3.64
C MET A 165 4.40 12.86 3.70
N ARG A 166 4.00 14.12 3.51
CA ARG A 166 4.88 15.27 3.72
C ARG A 166 4.10 16.46 4.28
N ALA A 167 4.58 17.05 5.38
CA ALA A 167 4.00 18.24 5.98
C ALA A 167 2.47 18.16 6.16
N GLY A 168 1.98 17.06 6.75
CA GLY A 168 0.55 16.86 7.00
C GLY A 168 -0.28 16.44 5.77
N ARG A 169 0.32 16.29 4.59
CA ARG A 169 -0.42 15.98 3.35
C ARG A 169 0.09 14.71 2.67
N TRP A 170 -0.86 13.91 2.21
CA TRP A 170 -0.59 12.78 1.32
C TRP A 170 -0.40 13.26 -0.11
N GLN A 171 0.76 12.91 -0.69
CA GLN A 171 1.08 13.11 -2.10
C GLN A 171 1.15 11.74 -2.78
N HIS A 172 0.15 11.41 -3.60
CA HIS A 172 0.19 10.20 -4.41
C HIS A 172 1.28 10.29 -5.49
N ASP A 173 1.83 9.14 -5.88
CA ASP A 173 2.69 9.01 -7.05
C ASP A 173 2.02 8.13 -8.11
N GLY A 174 1.66 6.90 -7.76
CA GLY A 174 0.90 5.96 -8.58
C GLY A 174 1.75 4.84 -9.18
N LEU A 175 3.08 4.90 -9.08
CA LEU A 175 3.96 3.81 -9.50
C LEU A 175 4.19 2.82 -8.35
N ALA A 176 3.32 1.82 -8.25
CA ALA A 176 3.52 0.69 -7.37
C ALA A 176 4.63 -0.22 -7.93
N CYS A 177 5.80 -0.21 -7.30
CA CYS A 177 6.98 -0.93 -7.75
C CYS A 177 6.87 -2.45 -7.52
N TRP A 178 6.13 -2.88 -6.49
CA TRP A 178 5.93 -4.31 -6.21
C TRP A 178 5.06 -5.01 -7.25
N PRO A 179 3.85 -4.54 -7.59
CA PRO A 179 3.05 -5.10 -8.67
C PRO A 179 3.79 -5.13 -10.01
N TRP A 180 4.51 -4.06 -10.37
CA TRP A 180 5.29 -4.00 -11.60
C TRP A 180 6.29 -5.16 -11.70
N ARG A 181 7.06 -5.37 -10.62
CA ARG A 181 8.06 -6.44 -10.57
C ARG A 181 7.39 -7.82 -10.64
N LYS A 182 6.36 -8.04 -9.83
CA LYS A 182 5.69 -9.34 -9.74
C LYS A 182 5.05 -9.75 -11.06
N LEU A 183 4.37 -8.84 -11.74
CA LEU A 183 3.76 -9.11 -13.05
C LEU A 183 4.81 -9.37 -14.15
N ARG A 184 6.06 -8.93 -13.99
CA ARG A 184 7.17 -9.27 -14.91
C ARG A 184 7.82 -10.61 -14.59
N GLU A 185 7.95 -10.94 -13.30
CA GLU A 185 8.48 -12.22 -12.85
C GLU A 185 7.50 -13.36 -13.15
N GLU A 186 6.19 -13.09 -13.02
CA GLU A 186 5.09 -14.02 -13.27
C GLU A 186 4.06 -13.40 -14.22
N PRO A 187 4.31 -13.44 -15.54
CA PRO A 187 3.40 -12.85 -16.53
C PRO A 187 2.04 -13.56 -16.56
N LEU A 188 0.98 -12.76 -16.59
CA LEU A 188 -0.39 -13.25 -16.75
C LEU A 188 -0.64 -13.72 -18.19
N THR A 189 -1.30 -14.88 -18.33
CA THR A 189 -1.79 -15.35 -19.63
C THR A 189 -3.07 -14.62 -20.03
N ASP A 190 -3.49 -14.80 -21.29
CA ASP A 190 -4.78 -14.28 -21.75
C ASP A 190 -5.98 -14.85 -20.99
N GLU A 191 -5.88 -16.11 -20.55
CA GLU A 191 -6.90 -16.76 -19.74
C GLU A 191 -6.96 -16.12 -18.35
N ASP A 192 -5.80 -15.87 -17.72
CA ASP A 192 -5.72 -15.17 -16.43
C ASP A 192 -6.31 -13.76 -16.53
N ILE A 193 -5.92 -12.98 -17.56
CA ILE A 193 -6.45 -11.62 -17.75
C ILE A 193 -7.97 -11.66 -17.96
N ALA A 194 -8.46 -12.56 -18.82
CA ALA A 194 -9.89 -12.68 -19.08
C ALA A 194 -10.69 -13.09 -17.84
N HIS A 195 -10.13 -13.95 -16.99
CA HIS A 195 -10.70 -14.33 -15.70
C HIS A 195 -10.75 -13.14 -14.74
N LEU A 196 -9.61 -12.48 -14.49
CA LEU A 196 -9.47 -11.38 -13.55
C LEU A 196 -10.35 -10.16 -13.93
N LEU A 197 -10.53 -9.88 -15.22
CA LEU A 197 -11.44 -8.83 -15.70
C LEU A 197 -12.92 -9.10 -15.36
N ARG A 198 -13.29 -10.35 -15.07
CA ARG A 198 -14.66 -10.78 -14.74
C ARG A 198 -14.89 -11.00 -13.24
N VAL A 199 -13.83 -11.02 -12.43
CA VAL A 199 -13.97 -11.14 -10.97
C VAL A 199 -14.77 -9.95 -10.44
N THR A 200 -15.68 -10.23 -9.51
CA THR A 200 -16.54 -9.22 -8.87
C THR A 200 -16.38 -9.30 -7.36
N ALA A 201 -16.60 -8.17 -6.67
CA ALA A 201 -16.52 -8.10 -5.20
C ALA A 201 -17.43 -9.12 -4.49
N THR A 202 -18.53 -9.53 -5.11
CA THR A 202 -19.52 -10.45 -4.54
C THR A 202 -19.27 -11.92 -4.87
N ALA A 203 -18.35 -12.23 -5.77
CA ALA A 203 -18.04 -13.61 -6.15
C ALA A 203 -17.05 -14.22 -5.16
N ASN A 204 -17.21 -15.51 -4.84
CA ASN A 204 -16.17 -16.26 -4.14
C ASN A 204 -14.97 -16.42 -5.07
N HIS A 205 -13.84 -15.84 -4.70
CA HIS A 205 -12.57 -15.93 -5.42
C HIS A 205 -11.45 -16.25 -4.43
N SER A 206 -10.32 -16.73 -4.95
CA SER A 206 -9.17 -17.09 -4.12
C SER A 206 -8.46 -15.84 -3.58
N VAL A 207 -7.66 -15.98 -2.51
CA VAL A 207 -6.79 -14.88 -2.03
C VAL A 207 -5.82 -14.44 -3.14
N LYS A 208 -5.33 -15.40 -3.93
CA LYS A 208 -4.47 -15.13 -5.09
C LYS A 208 -5.18 -14.29 -6.15
N ASP A 209 -6.43 -14.62 -6.47
CA ASP A 209 -7.24 -13.86 -7.43
C ASP A 209 -7.41 -12.41 -6.93
N ASN A 210 -7.67 -12.22 -5.64
CA ASN A 210 -7.81 -10.89 -5.06
C ASN A 210 -6.54 -10.04 -5.28
N VAL A 211 -5.36 -10.58 -4.94
CA VAL A 211 -4.08 -9.89 -5.15
C VAL A 211 -3.78 -9.65 -6.63
N LEU A 212 -4.08 -10.61 -7.51
CA LEU A 212 -3.85 -10.46 -8.94
C LEU A 212 -4.81 -9.45 -9.58
N VAL A 213 -6.04 -9.32 -9.08
CA VAL A 213 -6.97 -8.27 -9.51
C VAL A 213 -6.43 -6.89 -9.17
N HIS A 214 -5.86 -6.71 -7.97
CA HIS A 214 -5.18 -5.47 -7.59
C HIS A 214 -4.02 -5.16 -8.55
N PHE A 215 -3.14 -6.13 -8.82
CA PHE A 215 -1.98 -5.92 -9.68
C PHE A 215 -2.35 -5.62 -11.12
N LEU A 216 -3.26 -6.42 -11.71
CA LEU A 216 -3.76 -6.18 -13.06
C LEU A 216 -4.48 -4.83 -13.15
N GLY A 217 -5.31 -4.54 -12.14
CA GLY A 217 -6.04 -3.30 -12.00
C GLY A 217 -5.11 -2.09 -12.02
N TRP A 218 -4.15 -2.07 -11.09
CA TRP A 218 -3.13 -1.04 -11.01
C TRP A 218 -2.43 -0.86 -12.35
N ALA A 219 -1.97 -1.95 -12.98
CA ALA A 219 -1.21 -1.85 -14.22
C ALA A 219 -2.02 -1.21 -15.36
N ILE A 220 -3.32 -1.53 -15.47
CA ILE A 220 -4.20 -0.95 -16.49
C ILE A 220 -4.47 0.52 -16.18
N VAL A 221 -4.89 0.83 -14.95
CA VAL A 221 -5.27 2.20 -14.56
C VAL A 221 -4.04 3.12 -14.59
N PHE A 222 -2.85 2.62 -14.26
CA PHE A 222 -1.60 3.39 -14.31
C PHE A 222 -1.22 3.79 -15.74
N ASP A 223 -1.34 2.90 -16.73
CA ASP A 223 -1.11 3.27 -18.13
C ASP A 223 -2.19 4.21 -18.67
N LEU A 224 -3.45 4.06 -18.22
CA LEU A 224 -4.52 5.02 -18.55
C LEU A 224 -4.20 6.39 -17.95
N TYR A 225 -3.77 6.46 -16.69
CA TYR A 225 -3.38 7.70 -16.04
C TYR A 225 -2.21 8.38 -16.77
N ARG A 226 -1.18 7.62 -17.15
CA ARG A 226 -0.07 8.10 -17.98
C ARG A 226 -0.53 8.63 -19.35
N GLU A 227 -1.49 7.98 -19.99
CA GLU A 227 -2.01 8.39 -21.30
C GLU A 227 -2.89 9.63 -21.22
N VAL A 228 -3.78 9.69 -20.22
CA VAL A 228 -4.79 10.72 -20.08
C VAL A 228 -4.24 11.96 -19.37
N GLY A 229 -3.28 11.78 -18.46
CA GLY A 229 -2.70 12.86 -17.65
C GLY A 229 -3.61 13.38 -16.54
N SER A 230 -4.66 12.63 -16.18
CA SER A 230 -5.63 12.99 -15.15
C SER A 230 -6.10 11.75 -14.38
N LEU A 231 -6.42 11.93 -13.09
CA LEU A 231 -7.05 10.92 -12.24
C LEU A 231 -8.58 11.04 -12.19
N ASP A 232 -9.19 11.65 -13.21
CA ASP A 232 -10.66 11.57 -13.39
C ASP A 232 -11.06 10.12 -13.73
N TRP A 233 -11.60 9.42 -12.74
CA TRP A 233 -11.96 8.01 -12.86
C TRP A 233 -12.98 7.74 -13.98
N LYS A 234 -13.89 8.68 -14.28
CA LYS A 234 -14.89 8.51 -15.36
C LYS A 234 -14.19 8.56 -16.71
N LEU A 235 -13.25 9.49 -16.86
CA LEU A 235 -12.44 9.61 -18.08
C LEU A 235 -11.56 8.38 -18.28
N LEU A 236 -10.89 7.90 -17.23
CA LEU A 236 -10.04 6.71 -17.28
C LEU A 236 -10.84 5.45 -17.67
N LEU A 237 -11.96 5.19 -16.97
CA LEU A 237 -12.80 4.03 -17.24
C LEU A 237 -13.50 4.14 -18.60
N GLY A 238 -13.94 5.35 -18.97
CA GLY A 238 -14.51 5.63 -20.29
C GLY A 238 -13.51 5.30 -21.40
N ARG A 239 -12.26 5.76 -21.26
CA ARG A 239 -11.18 5.52 -22.22
C ARG A 239 -10.88 4.04 -22.43
N PHE A 240 -10.95 3.23 -21.37
CA PHE A 240 -10.82 1.77 -21.48
C PHE A 240 -12.01 1.16 -22.22
N ARG A 241 -13.23 1.63 -21.93
CA ARG A 241 -14.49 1.11 -22.51
C ARG A 241 -14.69 1.48 -23.98
N GLU A 242 -13.91 2.42 -24.53
CA GLU A 242 -13.89 2.71 -25.97
C GLU A 242 -13.39 1.52 -26.81
N ALA A 243 -12.61 0.61 -26.22
CA ALA A 243 -12.11 -0.55 -26.92
C ALA A 243 -13.22 -1.59 -27.16
N THR A 244 -13.30 -2.09 -28.39
CA THR A 244 -14.27 -3.14 -28.76
C THR A 244 -13.95 -4.50 -28.15
N ASP A 245 -12.67 -4.75 -27.84
CA ASP A 245 -12.19 -5.97 -27.21
C ASP A 245 -11.47 -5.62 -25.88
N PRO A 246 -12.16 -5.78 -24.73
CA PRO A 246 -11.58 -5.49 -23.42
C PRO A 246 -10.34 -6.32 -23.08
N LEU A 247 -10.24 -7.56 -23.58
CA LEU A 247 -9.08 -8.41 -23.32
C LEU A 247 -7.86 -7.90 -24.09
N ALA A 248 -8.03 -7.57 -25.37
CA ALA A 248 -6.95 -6.97 -26.16
C ALA A 248 -6.52 -5.61 -25.61
N GLU A 249 -7.46 -4.80 -25.13
CA GLU A 249 -7.18 -3.52 -24.44
C GLU A 249 -6.35 -3.74 -23.18
N ALA A 250 -6.80 -4.61 -22.28
CA ALA A 250 -6.10 -4.94 -21.04
C ALA A 250 -4.68 -5.45 -21.32
N ARG A 251 -4.52 -6.36 -22.29
CA ARG A 251 -3.20 -6.86 -22.72
C ARG A 251 -2.29 -5.73 -23.22
N ARG A 252 -2.82 -4.83 -24.05
CA ARG A 252 -2.05 -3.69 -24.58
C ARG A 252 -1.58 -2.77 -23.45
N ARG A 253 -2.47 -2.42 -22.52
CA ARG A 253 -2.17 -1.57 -21.35
C ARG A 253 -1.13 -2.22 -20.44
N LEU A 254 -1.36 -3.48 -20.07
CA LEU A 254 -0.43 -4.26 -19.27
C LEU A 254 0.96 -4.31 -19.92
N THR A 255 1.02 -4.59 -21.22
CA THR A 255 2.29 -4.65 -21.97
C THR A 255 3.03 -3.31 -21.92
N ARG A 256 2.33 -2.18 -22.09
CA ARG A 256 2.92 -0.83 -21.98
C ARG A 256 3.42 -0.54 -20.56
N THR A 257 2.65 -0.89 -19.53
CA THR A 257 3.07 -0.70 -18.13
C THR A 257 4.32 -1.49 -17.79
N LEU A 258 4.41 -2.73 -18.27
CA LEU A 258 5.50 -3.64 -17.94
C LEU A 258 6.76 -3.44 -18.79
N LEU A 259 6.83 -2.43 -19.67
CA LEU A 259 8.08 -2.05 -20.34
C LEU A 259 9.15 -1.65 -19.30
N GLU A 260 10.43 -1.93 -19.61
CA GLU A 260 11.55 -1.60 -18.71
C GLU A 260 11.75 -0.10 -18.55
N GLU A 261 11.38 0.66 -19.58
CA GLU A 261 11.48 2.10 -19.65
C GLU A 261 10.39 2.79 -18.81
N THR A 262 9.22 2.17 -18.66
CA THR A 262 8.06 2.77 -17.96
C THR A 262 8.39 3.31 -16.56
N PRO A 263 8.98 2.53 -15.64
CA PRO A 263 9.36 3.06 -14.33
C PRO A 263 10.47 4.12 -14.42
N LEU A 264 11.36 4.05 -15.42
CA LEU A 264 12.44 5.03 -15.59
C LEU A 264 11.91 6.38 -16.08
N ASP A 265 10.98 6.35 -17.04
CA ASP A 265 10.28 7.53 -17.52
C ASP A 265 9.49 8.19 -16.38
N TRP A 266 8.83 7.38 -15.55
CA TRP A 266 8.08 7.88 -14.41
C TRP A 266 8.98 8.53 -13.35
N LEU A 267 10.18 7.97 -13.11
CA LEU A 267 11.20 8.53 -12.22
C LEU A 267 11.79 9.87 -12.70
N ALA A 268 11.42 10.37 -13.88
CA ALA A 268 11.69 11.76 -14.24
C ALA A 268 11.08 12.76 -13.22
N ARG A 269 10.03 12.35 -12.48
CA ARG A 269 9.42 13.11 -11.39
C ARG A 269 10.37 13.43 -10.23
N LEU A 270 11.52 12.75 -10.12
CA LEU A 270 12.60 13.14 -9.20
C LEU A 270 13.22 14.51 -9.54
N GLN A 271 12.83 15.13 -10.65
CA GLN A 271 13.22 16.50 -11.03
C GLN A 271 12.07 17.51 -10.87
N ASN A 272 10.93 17.10 -10.32
CA ASN A 272 9.81 18.00 -10.05
C ASN A 272 10.20 19.06 -9.02
N ASP A 273 9.70 20.29 -9.13
CA ASP A 273 10.01 21.36 -8.18
C ASP A 273 9.42 21.11 -6.78
N ASP A 274 8.32 20.36 -6.68
CA ASP A 274 7.69 20.01 -5.42
C ASP A 274 8.42 18.83 -4.73
N PRO A 275 8.99 19.04 -3.53
CA PRO A 275 9.65 17.97 -2.77
C PRO A 275 8.70 16.83 -2.40
N ALA A 276 7.39 17.07 -2.23
CA ALA A 276 6.42 16.01 -1.95
C ALA A 276 6.34 15.02 -3.12
N VAL A 277 6.37 15.54 -4.36
CA VAL A 277 6.36 14.71 -5.58
C VAL A 277 7.66 13.91 -5.69
N ARG A 278 8.81 14.54 -5.41
CA ARG A 278 10.11 13.84 -5.44
C ARG A 278 10.21 12.76 -4.36
N LEU A 279 9.68 13.03 -3.16
CA LEU A 279 9.61 12.07 -2.06
C LEU A 279 8.77 10.86 -2.45
N ALA A 280 7.54 11.09 -2.94
CA ALA A 280 6.63 10.04 -3.35
C ALA A 280 7.23 9.20 -4.50
N ALA A 281 7.83 9.84 -5.50
CA ALA A 281 8.49 9.14 -6.61
C ALA A 281 9.72 8.31 -6.19
N ALA A 282 10.37 8.64 -5.07
CA ALA A 282 11.54 7.90 -4.58
C ALA A 282 11.17 6.67 -3.74
N ARG A 283 10.06 6.73 -3.00
CA ARG A 283 9.57 5.67 -2.09
C ARG A 283 9.29 4.38 -2.88
N GLY A 284 9.61 3.22 -2.31
CA GLY A 284 9.36 1.91 -2.93
C GLY A 284 10.25 1.52 -4.11
N THR A 285 10.96 2.48 -4.74
CA THR A 285 11.75 2.27 -5.96
C THR A 285 12.83 1.19 -5.85
N TRP A 286 13.26 0.88 -4.62
CA TRP A 286 14.19 -0.22 -4.38
C TRP A 286 13.65 -1.57 -4.86
N LYS A 287 12.33 -1.78 -4.86
CA LYS A 287 11.69 -3.02 -5.32
C LYS A 287 11.84 -3.25 -6.82
N LEU A 288 12.18 -2.24 -7.61
CA LEU A 288 12.45 -2.38 -9.05
C LEU A 288 13.71 -3.20 -9.35
N HIS A 289 14.65 -3.30 -8.39
CA HIS A 289 15.94 -3.99 -8.57
C HIS A 289 16.76 -3.46 -9.76
N SER A 290 16.54 -2.20 -10.18
CA SER A 290 17.03 -1.65 -11.44
C SER A 290 18.30 -0.80 -11.28
N SER A 291 19.33 -1.08 -12.09
CA SER A 291 20.59 -0.33 -12.11
C SER A 291 20.41 1.08 -12.68
N PRO A 292 19.63 1.26 -13.77
CA PRO A 292 19.21 2.58 -14.20
C PRO A 292 18.48 3.35 -13.10
N ALA A 293 17.51 2.75 -12.40
CA ALA A 293 16.79 3.41 -11.30
C ALA A 293 17.76 3.84 -10.17
N LEU A 294 18.66 2.96 -9.72
CA LEU A 294 19.70 3.31 -8.74
C LEU A 294 20.56 4.49 -9.21
N THR A 295 20.84 4.56 -10.50
CA THR A 295 21.60 5.67 -11.09
C THR A 295 20.81 6.97 -11.07
N MET A 296 19.51 6.92 -11.33
CA MET A 296 18.63 8.09 -11.22
C MET A 296 18.53 8.58 -9.77
N LEU A 297 18.29 7.67 -8.81
CA LEU A 297 18.24 7.99 -7.37
C LEU A 297 19.54 8.66 -6.90
N THR A 298 20.69 8.05 -7.21
CA THR A 298 22.00 8.58 -6.82
C THR A 298 22.31 9.91 -7.50
N ARG A 299 21.85 10.12 -8.75
CA ARG A 299 22.01 11.40 -9.45
C ARG A 299 21.15 12.50 -8.83
N ALA A 300 19.88 12.21 -8.54
CA ALA A 300 18.98 13.15 -7.87
C ALA A 300 19.54 13.55 -6.50
N LEU A 301 20.04 12.57 -5.73
CA LEU A 301 20.59 12.80 -4.39
C LEU A 301 21.78 13.77 -4.35
N ARG A 302 22.54 13.91 -5.44
CA ARG A 302 23.68 14.84 -5.49
C ARG A 302 23.28 16.31 -5.45
N HIS A 303 22.05 16.61 -5.85
CA HIS A 303 21.54 17.97 -6.01
C HIS A 303 20.34 18.24 -5.11
N GLU A 304 19.86 17.24 -4.38
CA GLU A 304 18.73 17.41 -3.48
C GLU A 304 19.15 18.16 -2.21
N GLU A 305 18.30 19.11 -1.81
CA GLU A 305 18.50 19.95 -0.64
C GLU A 305 17.49 19.61 0.47
N ASP A 306 16.30 19.14 0.11
CA ASP A 306 15.24 18.78 1.07
C ASP A 306 15.68 17.55 1.90
N PRO A 307 15.73 17.65 3.25
CA PRO A 307 16.27 16.59 4.08
C PRO A 307 15.47 15.29 4.02
N GLU A 308 14.15 15.35 3.87
CA GLU A 308 13.29 14.16 3.76
C GLU A 308 13.50 13.45 2.43
N VAL A 309 13.55 14.22 1.33
CA VAL A 309 13.81 13.66 0.00
C VAL A 309 15.21 13.06 -0.06
N ARG A 310 16.22 13.70 0.55
CA ARG A 310 17.57 13.15 0.67
C ARG A 310 17.57 11.81 1.40
N ALA A 311 16.86 11.72 2.53
CA ALA A 311 16.73 10.49 3.30
C ALA A 311 16.08 9.38 2.45
N ALA A 312 14.96 9.66 1.79
CA ALA A 312 14.28 8.70 0.93
C ALA A 312 15.15 8.19 -0.21
N LEU A 313 15.78 9.09 -0.96
CA LEU A 313 16.71 8.73 -2.04
C LEU A 313 17.87 7.87 -1.53
N ALA A 314 18.44 8.20 -0.38
CA ALA A 314 19.55 7.45 0.21
C ALA A 314 19.12 6.05 0.67
N VAL A 315 18.01 5.93 1.40
CA VAL A 315 17.51 4.64 1.90
C VAL A 315 17.10 3.73 0.74
N ASN A 316 16.40 4.24 -0.28
CA ASN A 316 16.03 3.44 -1.45
C ASN A 316 17.25 3.03 -2.27
N ALA A 317 18.28 3.87 -2.38
CA ALA A 317 19.53 3.50 -3.04
C ALA A 317 20.28 2.37 -2.28
N LEU A 318 20.32 2.42 -0.95
CA LEU A 318 20.89 1.36 -0.11
C LEU A 318 20.11 0.06 -0.23
N ALA A 319 18.78 0.12 -0.12
CA ALA A 319 17.92 -1.04 -0.24
C ALA A 319 18.11 -1.70 -1.62
N THR A 320 18.16 -0.90 -2.70
CA THR A 320 18.45 -1.40 -4.05
C THR A 320 19.80 -2.11 -4.10
N ALA A 321 20.85 -1.52 -3.50
CA ALA A 321 22.18 -2.11 -3.46
C ALA A 321 22.26 -3.43 -2.66
N GLY A 322 21.40 -3.59 -1.65
CA GLY A 322 21.30 -4.83 -0.88
C GLY A 322 20.68 -5.99 -1.67
N GLN A 323 19.83 -5.69 -2.65
CA GLN A 323 19.11 -6.70 -3.44
C GLN A 323 19.89 -7.24 -4.65
N ARG A 324 21.05 -6.65 -4.97
CA ARG A 324 21.83 -7.04 -6.16
C ARG A 324 23.30 -6.72 -6.06
N GLN A 325 24.11 -7.49 -6.79
CA GLN A 325 25.52 -7.17 -6.93
C GLN A 325 25.74 -5.92 -7.80
N LEU A 326 26.47 -4.94 -7.27
CA LEU A 326 26.84 -3.71 -7.98
C LEU A 326 28.23 -3.83 -8.59
N ARG A 327 28.44 -3.15 -9.72
CA ARG A 327 29.78 -2.96 -10.29
C ARG A 327 30.57 -2.02 -9.36
N ARG A 328 31.84 -2.32 -9.07
CA ARG A 328 32.71 -1.53 -8.18
C ARG A 328 32.66 -0.01 -8.41
N ARG A 329 32.61 0.43 -9.68
CA ARG A 329 32.51 1.86 -10.02
C ARG A 329 31.17 2.48 -9.58
N GLN A 330 30.07 1.78 -9.81
CA GLN A 330 28.72 2.22 -9.43
C GLN A 330 28.57 2.20 -7.91
N GLU A 331 29.03 1.14 -7.26
CA GLU A 331 29.07 1.02 -5.81
C GLU A 331 29.88 2.16 -5.17
N GLY A 332 31.10 2.41 -5.64
CA GLY A 332 31.92 3.51 -5.12
C GLY A 332 31.31 4.90 -5.35
N TRP A 333 30.58 5.10 -6.45
CA TRP A 333 29.87 6.36 -6.69
C TRP A 333 28.64 6.53 -5.80
N MET A 334 27.83 5.47 -5.64
CA MET A 334 26.70 5.44 -4.72
C MET A 334 27.16 5.75 -3.29
N TRP A 335 28.17 5.05 -2.77
CA TRP A 335 28.65 5.26 -1.40
C TRP A 335 29.20 6.67 -1.15
N ARG A 336 29.87 7.28 -2.12
CA ARG A 336 30.33 8.68 -2.00
C ARG A 336 29.17 9.67 -1.89
N THR A 337 28.01 9.33 -2.43
CA THR A 337 26.81 10.17 -2.44
C THR A 337 25.93 9.91 -1.21
N VAL A 338 25.74 8.64 -0.86
CA VAL A 338 24.86 8.20 0.23
C VAL A 338 25.48 8.44 1.61
N ASN A 339 26.79 8.21 1.79
CA ASN A 339 27.42 8.30 3.11
C ASN A 339 27.29 9.67 3.79
N PRO A 340 27.54 10.81 3.10
CA PRO A 340 27.32 12.13 3.71
C PRO A 340 25.87 12.32 4.14
N VAL A 341 24.91 11.83 3.35
CA VAL A 341 23.49 11.98 3.63
C VAL A 341 23.09 11.23 4.90
N LEU A 342 23.46 9.96 5.04
CA LEU A 342 23.13 9.18 6.24
C LEU A 342 23.79 9.74 7.51
N ARG A 343 24.95 10.40 7.37
CA ARG A 343 25.70 10.96 8.50
C ARG A 343 25.19 12.33 8.92
N ASP A 344 24.91 13.19 7.95
CA ASP A 344 24.78 14.64 8.15
C ASP A 344 23.33 15.15 8.04
N THR A 345 22.41 14.36 7.48
CA THR A 345 20.99 14.77 7.37
C THR A 345 20.36 14.83 8.76
N VAL A 346 19.59 15.90 8.98
CA VAL A 346 18.77 16.09 10.18
C VAL A 346 17.32 16.16 9.72
N LEU A 347 16.51 15.26 10.24
CA LEU A 347 15.07 15.18 10.01
C LEU A 347 14.32 15.84 11.17
N GLU A 348 13.03 16.13 10.98
CA GLU A 348 12.19 16.67 12.04
C GLU A 348 12.08 15.70 13.24
N SER A 349 12.05 14.39 12.95
CA SER A 349 12.13 13.35 13.98
C SER A 349 13.57 13.06 14.36
N ASP A 350 13.88 13.27 15.65
CA ASP A 350 15.16 12.89 16.25
C ASP A 350 15.41 11.38 16.14
N GLU A 351 14.36 10.57 16.24
CA GLU A 351 14.47 9.10 16.13
C GLU A 351 14.82 8.68 14.70
N GLU A 352 14.21 9.29 13.69
CA GLU A 352 14.58 9.05 12.28
C GLU A 352 16.01 9.51 11.99
N THR A 353 16.41 10.65 12.54
CA THR A 353 17.80 11.14 12.44
C THR A 353 18.79 10.15 13.07
N LYS A 354 18.47 9.59 14.24
CA LYS A 354 19.29 8.54 14.88
C LYS A 354 19.29 7.26 14.03
N ALA A 355 18.16 6.89 13.42
CA ALA A 355 18.06 5.73 12.55
C ALA A 355 18.97 5.86 11.31
N LEU A 356 18.99 7.01 10.63
CA LEU A 356 19.92 7.29 9.52
C LEU A 356 21.38 7.12 9.94
N ARG A 357 21.76 7.68 11.10
CA ARG A 357 23.11 7.55 11.65
C ARG A 357 23.46 6.12 12.04
N THR A 358 22.48 5.34 12.51
CA THR A 358 22.64 3.91 12.78
C THR A 358 22.91 3.14 11.49
N LEU A 359 22.18 3.40 10.40
CA LEU A 359 22.46 2.83 9.09
C LEU A 359 23.88 3.19 8.62
N TYR A 360 24.28 4.45 8.70
CA TYR A 360 25.65 4.89 8.37
C TYR A 360 26.70 4.08 9.14
N ARG A 361 26.54 3.95 10.46
CA ARG A 361 27.50 3.22 11.32
C ARG A 361 27.52 1.72 11.01
N ALA A 362 26.37 1.12 10.77
CA ALA A 362 26.24 -0.29 10.40
C ALA A 362 27.01 -0.60 9.11
N TYR A 363 26.85 0.22 8.08
CA TYR A 363 27.58 0.04 6.82
C TYR A 363 29.06 0.38 6.93
N ARG A 364 29.45 1.37 7.75
CA ARG A 364 30.85 1.80 7.88
C ARG A 364 31.70 0.88 8.76
N TYR A 365 31.11 0.32 9.81
CA TYR A 365 31.81 -0.42 10.88
C TYR A 365 31.35 -1.88 11.04
N GLY A 366 30.38 -2.31 10.24
CA GLY A 366 29.83 -3.67 10.22
C GLY A 366 28.49 -3.80 10.94
N SER A 367 27.54 -4.50 10.31
CA SER A 367 26.16 -4.67 10.77
C SER A 367 26.01 -5.51 12.04
N ARG A 368 27.00 -6.33 12.42
CA ARG A 368 26.94 -7.14 13.65
C ARG A 368 26.87 -6.34 14.95
N ARG A 369 27.16 -5.03 14.91
CA ARG A 369 27.17 -4.14 16.07
C ARG A 369 25.97 -3.21 16.13
N TYR A 370 25.13 -3.18 15.10
CA TYR A 370 24.06 -2.20 14.94
C TYR A 370 22.83 -2.88 14.39
N ASP A 371 21.68 -2.61 14.98
CA ASP A 371 20.41 -3.14 14.50
C ASP A 371 19.94 -2.39 13.25
N THR A 372 20.30 -2.94 12.08
CA THR A 372 19.90 -2.37 10.79
C THR A 372 18.41 -2.51 10.52
N GLN A 373 17.78 -3.58 11.03
CA GLN A 373 16.36 -3.80 10.81
C GLN A 373 15.55 -2.77 11.59
N ALA A 374 15.84 -2.61 12.89
CA ALA A 374 15.17 -1.59 13.69
C ALA A 374 15.38 -0.17 13.12
N ALA A 375 16.56 0.12 12.56
CA ALA A 375 16.80 1.39 11.89
C ALA A 375 15.96 1.57 10.60
N LEU A 376 15.80 0.51 9.80
CA LEU A 376 14.94 0.53 8.61
C LEU A 376 13.46 0.65 8.99
N ASP A 377 13.00 -0.06 10.02
CA ASP A 377 11.62 0.02 10.49
C ASP A 377 11.27 1.43 10.96
N ARG A 378 12.23 2.14 11.56
CA ARG A 378 12.07 3.54 12.02
C ARG A 378 12.11 4.54 10.87
N LEU A 379 12.51 4.10 9.68
CA LEU A 379 12.54 4.90 8.46
C LEU A 379 11.51 4.42 7.44
N ASN A 380 10.56 3.56 7.83
CA ASN A 380 9.63 2.89 6.91
C ASN A 380 8.93 3.86 5.95
N ARG A 381 8.48 5.04 6.42
CA ARG A 381 7.83 6.07 5.58
C ARG A 381 8.65 6.54 4.38
N PHE A 382 9.96 6.31 4.39
CA PHE A 382 10.87 6.69 3.32
C PHE A 382 11.08 5.60 2.25
N TRP A 383 10.76 4.33 2.53
CA TRP A 383 11.16 3.21 1.65
C TRP A 383 10.17 2.04 1.57
N GLU A 384 9.40 1.76 2.63
CA GLU A 384 8.29 0.82 2.56
C GLU A 384 7.29 1.39 1.56
N GLU A 385 6.74 0.55 0.69
CA GLU A 385 5.64 0.91 -0.23
C GLU A 385 4.40 0.26 0.30
#